data_AF-F3ARY7-F1
#
_entry.id   AF-F3ARY7-F1
#
_cell.length_a   1.000
_cell.length_b   1.000
_cell.length_c   1.000
_cell.angle_alpha   90.00
_cell.angle_beta   90.00
_cell.angle_gamma   90.00
#
_symmetry.space_group_name_H-M   'P 1'
#
loop_
_entity.id
_entity.type
_entity.pdbx_description
1 polymer ?
#
loop_
_entity_poly.entity_id
_entity_poly.type
_entity_poly.pdbx_seq_one_letter_code
_entity_poly.pdbx_strand_id
1 'polypeptide(L)'
;MKSLKNPMTNAIYIALITAIYAIIFIVSSEFVFKYDHFLSDSRWSLFIQNKNMKYVGLGMIGVAIIIDTFSALRRKKFDEYQIITLEKIMLFNGSFLNIIFPLSLFILIFVPAYFVETIFFFILFQWLCMIITEITYLIKNYK
;
A
#
# COMPACT_ATOMS: atom_id res chain seq x y z
N MET A 1 -17.03 -14.79 8.26
CA MET A 1 -16.61 -13.49 8.83
C MET A 1 -16.03 -13.54 10.26
N LYS A 2 -15.92 -14.72 10.91
CA LYS A 2 -15.25 -14.86 12.24
C LYS A 2 -13.72 -14.72 12.20
N SER A 3 -13.08 -14.79 11.03
CA SER A 3 -11.61 -14.84 10.90
C SER A 3 -10.92 -13.50 11.24
N LEU A 4 -11.54 -12.36 10.86
CA LEU A 4 -11.03 -11.02 11.14
C LEU A 4 -11.15 -10.59 12.62
N LYS A 5 -11.85 -11.37 13.47
CA LYS A 5 -11.85 -11.13 14.93
C LYS A 5 -10.46 -11.32 15.54
N ASN A 6 -9.61 -12.12 14.91
CA ASN A 6 -8.29 -12.41 15.42
C ASN A 6 -7.27 -11.38 14.88
N PRO A 7 -6.58 -10.62 15.75
CA PRO A 7 -5.55 -9.66 15.34
C PRO A 7 -4.46 -10.27 14.46
N MET A 8 -4.05 -11.50 14.75
CA MET A 8 -3.03 -12.19 13.96
C MET A 8 -3.48 -12.44 12.51
N THR A 9 -4.76 -12.77 12.30
CA THR A 9 -5.29 -12.99 10.95
C THR A 9 -5.26 -11.70 10.14
N ASN A 10 -5.64 -10.57 10.75
CA ASN A 10 -5.58 -9.28 10.08
C ASN A 10 -4.15 -8.87 9.72
N ALA A 11 -3.23 -9.03 10.66
CA ALA A 11 -1.80 -8.78 10.45
C ALA A 11 -1.28 -9.57 9.24
N ILE A 12 -1.56 -10.87 9.17
CA ILE A 12 -1.18 -11.71 8.02
C ILE A 12 -1.77 -11.19 6.69
N TYR A 13 -3.04 -10.75 6.68
CA TYR A 13 -3.63 -10.17 5.46
C TYR A 13 -2.90 -8.90 5.02
N ILE A 14 -2.61 -8.00 5.96
CA ILE A 14 -1.91 -6.74 5.68
C ILE A 14 -0.47 -7.02 5.25
N ALA A 15 0.20 -7.98 5.88
CA ALA A 15 1.53 -8.42 5.50
C ALA A 15 1.57 -8.95 4.06
N LEU A 16 0.60 -9.78 3.68
CA LEU A 16 0.48 -10.30 2.32
C LEU A 16 0.24 -9.19 1.29
N ILE A 17 -0.69 -8.26 1.55
CA ILE A 17 -0.94 -7.14 0.64
C ILE A 17 0.28 -6.22 0.55
N THR A 18 0.93 -5.95 1.68
CA THR A 18 2.15 -5.14 1.72
C THR A 18 3.30 -5.81 0.97
N ALA A 19 3.44 -7.14 1.06
CA ALA A 19 4.44 -7.88 0.28
C ALA A 19 4.21 -7.74 -1.23
N ILE A 20 2.96 -7.82 -1.69
CA ILE A 20 2.61 -7.61 -3.10
C ILE A 20 3.03 -6.21 -3.55
N TYR A 21 2.66 -5.17 -2.79
CA TYR A 21 3.06 -3.81 -3.14
C TYR A 21 4.57 -3.60 -3.07
N ALA A 22 5.25 -4.10 -2.04
CA ALA A 22 6.69 -3.99 -1.91
C ALA A 22 7.43 -4.62 -3.09
N ILE A 23 6.98 -5.80 -3.55
CA ILE A 23 7.53 -6.46 -4.74
C ILE A 23 7.36 -5.58 -5.97
N ILE A 24 6.19 -4.95 -6.18
CA ILE A 24 5.97 -4.03 -7.30
C ILE A 24 7.02 -2.91 -7.28
N PHE A 25 7.27 -2.28 -6.13
CA PHE A 25 8.23 -1.18 -6.02
C PHE A 25 9.68 -1.64 -6.23
N ILE A 26 10.07 -2.76 -5.62
CA ILE A 26 11.43 -3.31 -5.73
C ILE A 26 11.72 -3.76 -7.16
N VAL A 27 10.86 -4.60 -7.73
CA VAL A 27 11.06 -5.14 -9.08
C VAL A 27 11.01 -4.03 -10.12
N SER A 28 10.04 -3.11 -10.04
CA SER A 28 9.94 -2.03 -11.02
C SER A 28 11.18 -1.12 -10.99
N SER A 29 11.77 -0.89 -9.82
CA SER A 29 13.00 -0.09 -9.70
C SER A 29 14.21 -0.66 -10.46
N GLU A 30 14.25 -1.97 -10.71
CA GLU A 30 15.30 -2.58 -11.52
C GLU A 30 15.06 -2.42 -13.03
N PHE A 31 13.80 -2.24 -13.43
CA PHE A 31 13.38 -2.13 -14.81
C PHE A 31 13.07 -0.69 -15.26
N VAL A 32 13.57 0.31 -14.55
CA VAL A 32 13.30 1.74 -14.84
C VAL A 32 13.62 2.12 -16.30
N PHE A 33 14.70 1.56 -16.86
CA PHE A 33 15.09 1.77 -18.26
C PHE A 33 14.02 1.36 -19.29
N LYS A 34 13.02 0.56 -18.90
CA LYS A 34 11.93 0.14 -19.77
C LYS A 34 10.79 1.15 -19.84
N TYR A 35 10.69 2.07 -18.89
CA TYR A 35 9.56 2.97 -18.75
C TYR A 35 9.97 4.43 -18.48
N ASP A 36 11.25 4.75 -18.59
CA ASP A 36 11.80 6.09 -18.39
C ASP A 36 11.18 7.16 -19.31
N HIS A 37 10.83 6.78 -20.53
CA HIS A 37 10.10 7.62 -21.50
C HIS A 37 8.67 7.99 -21.07
N PHE A 38 8.11 7.33 -20.05
CA PHE A 38 6.83 7.67 -19.43
C PHE A 38 6.99 8.47 -18.13
N LEU A 39 8.18 9.05 -17.91
CA LEU A 39 8.47 9.90 -16.77
C LEU A 39 8.65 11.35 -17.23
N SER A 40 8.19 12.30 -16.41
CA SER A 40 8.31 13.73 -16.66
C SER A 40 9.62 14.30 -16.11
N ASP A 41 9.86 15.59 -16.28
CA ASP A 41 11.02 16.30 -15.68
C ASP A 41 10.75 16.75 -14.23
N SER A 42 10.03 15.94 -13.46
CA SER A 42 9.70 16.24 -12.06
C SER A 42 10.77 15.70 -11.08
N ARG A 43 10.82 16.26 -9.86
CA ARG A 43 11.66 15.69 -8.78
C ARG A 43 11.25 14.26 -8.41
N TRP A 44 9.97 13.94 -8.56
CA TRP A 44 9.42 12.62 -8.28
C TRP A 44 9.84 11.59 -9.34
N SER A 45 9.78 11.98 -10.61
CA SER A 45 10.36 11.23 -11.71
C SER A 45 11.85 10.97 -11.49
N LEU A 46 12.64 11.99 -11.14
CA LEU A 46 14.07 11.83 -10.89
C LEU A 46 14.37 10.84 -9.74
N PHE A 47 13.52 10.82 -8.71
CA PHE A 47 13.59 9.82 -7.65
C PHE A 47 13.34 8.39 -8.18
N ILE A 48 12.36 8.21 -9.07
CA ILE A 48 12.06 6.93 -9.72
C ILE A 48 13.20 6.51 -10.66
N GLN A 49 13.70 7.43 -11.49
CA GLN A 49 14.82 7.23 -12.43
C GLN A 49 16.08 6.73 -11.71
N ASN A 50 16.37 7.28 -10.53
CA ASN A 50 17.51 6.88 -9.70
C ASN A 50 17.34 5.52 -9.00
N LYS A 51 16.31 4.73 -9.36
CA LYS A 51 16.00 3.42 -8.77
C LYS A 51 15.72 3.46 -7.27
N ASN A 52 15.35 4.62 -6.72
CA ASN A 52 15.12 4.76 -5.28
C ASN A 52 13.82 4.09 -4.80
N MET A 53 12.96 3.67 -5.73
CA MET A 53 11.71 2.97 -5.42
C MET A 53 11.93 1.65 -4.66
N LYS A 54 13.09 1.00 -4.80
CA LYS A 54 13.45 -0.16 -3.96
C LYS A 54 13.44 0.16 -2.47
N TYR A 55 13.88 1.36 -2.09
CA TYR A 55 13.92 1.77 -0.69
C TYR A 55 12.52 2.02 -0.15
N VAL A 56 11.60 2.48 -0.99
CA VAL A 56 10.18 2.57 -0.64
C VAL A 56 9.62 1.18 -0.36
N GLY A 57 9.84 0.21 -1.27
CA GLY A 57 9.38 -1.17 -1.07
C GLY A 57 9.99 -1.85 0.17
N LEU A 58 11.29 -1.66 0.42
CA LEU A 58 11.94 -2.14 1.64
C LEU A 58 11.38 -1.45 2.90
N GLY A 59 11.08 -0.15 2.83
CA GLY A 59 10.41 0.59 3.89
C GLY A 59 9.01 0.03 4.21
N MET A 60 8.24 -0.33 3.18
CA MET A 60 6.93 -0.96 3.35
C MET A 60 7.02 -2.28 4.12
N ILE A 61 7.99 -3.13 3.77
CA ILE A 61 8.25 -4.39 4.48
C ILE A 61 8.63 -4.12 5.94
N GLY A 62 9.54 -3.17 6.19
CA GLY A 62 9.95 -2.81 7.54
C GLY A 62 8.78 -2.35 8.41
N VAL A 63 7.89 -1.51 7.86
CA VAL A 63 6.68 -1.05 8.56
C VAL A 63 5.71 -2.22 8.83
N ALA A 64 5.51 -3.12 7.87
CA ALA A 64 4.66 -4.30 8.06
C ALA A 64 5.17 -5.20 9.20
N ILE A 65 6.48 -5.48 9.26
CA ILE A 65 7.08 -6.29 10.33
C ILE A 65 6.82 -5.67 11.71
N ILE A 66 6.95 -4.34 11.82
CA ILE A 66 6.68 -3.63 13.07
C ILE A 66 5.21 -3.81 13.49
N ILE A 67 4.29 -3.60 12.55
CA ILE A 67 2.84 -3.73 12.78
C ILE A 67 2.45 -5.16 13.13
N ASP A 68 3.02 -6.15 12.45
CA ASP A 68 2.78 -7.57 12.73
C ASP A 68 3.27 -7.94 14.12
N THR A 69 4.44 -7.44 14.52
CA THR A 69 4.99 -7.65 15.87
C THR A 69 4.08 -7.05 16.93
N PHE A 70 3.61 -5.81 16.75
CA PHE A 70 2.63 -5.19 17.65
C PHE A 70 1.31 -5.94 17.69
N SER A 71 0.86 -6.47 16.56
CA SER A 71 -0.38 -7.24 16.45
C SER A 71 -0.26 -8.62 17.13
N ALA A 72 0.89 -9.27 17.05
CA ALA A 72 1.16 -10.55 17.72
C ALA A 72 1.28 -10.40 19.25
N LEU A 73 1.82 -9.26 19.72
CA LEU A 73 1.88 -8.94 21.15
C LEU A 73 0.49 -8.66 21.75
N ARG A 74 -0.51 -8.38 20.91
CA ARG A 74 -1.87 -8.07 21.34
C ARG A 74 -2.65 -9.35 21.72
N ARG A 75 -3.14 -9.39 22.96
CA ARG A 75 -3.97 -10.51 23.48
C ARG A 75 -5.49 -10.32 23.25
N LYS A 76 -5.95 -9.10 22.99
CA LYS A 76 -7.38 -8.76 22.83
C LYS A 76 -7.85 -8.91 21.38
N LYS A 77 -8.97 -9.60 21.18
CA LYS A 77 -9.67 -9.70 19.89
C LYS A 77 -10.22 -8.34 19.45
N PHE A 78 -10.44 -8.18 18.15
CA PHE A 78 -11.10 -6.99 17.62
C PHE A 78 -12.57 -6.92 18.03
N ASP A 79 -13.02 -5.73 18.37
CA ASP A 79 -14.44 -5.44 18.64
C ASP A 79 -15.24 -5.35 17.32
N GLU A 80 -16.56 -5.48 17.41
CA GLU A 80 -17.47 -5.54 16.26
C GLU A 80 -17.41 -4.26 15.41
N TYR A 81 -17.28 -3.10 16.05
CA TYR A 81 -17.05 -1.82 15.37
C TYR A 81 -15.74 -1.80 14.56
N GLN A 82 -14.68 -2.42 15.08
CA GLN A 82 -13.38 -2.44 14.42
C GLN A 82 -13.41 -3.31 13.16
N ILE A 83 -14.13 -4.44 13.23
CA ILE A 83 -14.28 -5.37 12.10
C ILE A 83 -15.09 -4.70 10.98
N ILE A 84 -16.18 -4.02 11.31
CA ILE A 84 -17.00 -3.30 10.31
C ILE A 84 -16.16 -2.22 9.61
N THR A 85 -15.30 -1.49 10.33
CA THR A 85 -14.46 -0.49 9.68
C THR A 85 -13.33 -1.10 8.86
N LEU A 86 -12.68 -2.16 9.37
CA LEU A 86 -11.67 -2.90 8.61
C LEU A 86 -12.26 -3.45 7.30
N GLU A 87 -13.48 -3.99 7.36
CA GLU A 87 -14.23 -4.43 6.18
C GLU A 87 -14.50 -3.27 5.21
N LYS A 88 -14.93 -2.11 5.71
CA LYS A 88 -15.07 -0.90 4.87
C LYS A 88 -13.77 -0.48 4.20
N ILE A 89 -12.63 -0.62 4.89
CA ILE A 89 -11.31 -0.28 4.33
C ILE A 89 -10.89 -1.32 3.27
N MET A 90 -11.16 -2.61 3.49
CA MET A 90 -10.94 -3.64 2.47
C MET A 90 -11.82 -3.40 1.23
N LEU A 91 -13.09 -3.03 1.43
CA LEU A 91 -14.00 -2.65 0.34
C LEU A 91 -13.57 -1.35 -0.36
N PHE A 92 -13.06 -0.37 0.41
CA PHE A 92 -12.49 0.85 -0.14
C PHE A 92 -11.28 0.54 -1.00
N ASN A 93 -10.37 -0.31 -0.54
CA ASN A 93 -9.20 -0.75 -1.31
C ASN A 93 -9.60 -1.42 -2.64
N GLY A 94 -10.58 -2.32 -2.61
CA GLY A 94 -11.11 -2.95 -3.83
C GLY A 94 -11.75 -1.93 -4.78
N SER A 95 -12.59 -1.04 -4.25
CA SER A 95 -13.23 0.02 -5.03
C SER A 95 -12.23 1.02 -5.60
N PHE A 96 -11.19 1.35 -4.85
CA PHE A 96 -10.15 2.30 -5.26
C PHE A 96 -9.33 1.76 -6.42
N LEU A 97 -9.00 0.46 -6.43
CA LEU A 97 -8.34 -0.20 -7.56
C LEU A 97 -9.19 -0.13 -8.84
N ASN A 98 -10.51 -0.27 -8.73
CA ASN A 98 -11.43 -0.13 -9.87
C ASN A 98 -11.45 1.28 -10.46
N ILE A 99 -11.05 2.31 -9.69
CA ILE A 99 -10.93 3.69 -10.16
C ILE A 99 -9.52 3.98 -10.68
N ILE A 100 -8.48 3.48 -10.01
CA ILE A 100 -7.08 3.67 -10.42
C ILE A 100 -6.86 3.15 -11.84
N PHE A 101 -7.42 1.99 -12.19
CA PHE A 101 -7.20 1.38 -13.50
C PHE A 101 -7.71 2.22 -14.69
N PRO A 102 -8.99 2.64 -14.76
CA PRO A 102 -9.45 3.50 -15.85
C PRO A 102 -8.76 4.87 -15.85
N LEU A 103 -8.44 5.40 -14.67
CA LEU A 103 -7.74 6.69 -14.55
C LEU A 103 -6.29 6.58 -15.04
N SER A 104 -5.60 5.46 -14.79
CA SER A 104 -4.26 5.25 -15.31
C SER A 104 -4.26 5.10 -16.84
N LEU A 105 -5.25 4.42 -17.42
CA LEU A 105 -5.44 4.37 -18.87
C LEU A 105 -5.71 5.76 -19.47
N PHE A 106 -6.53 6.57 -18.80
CA PHE A 106 -6.77 7.94 -19.21
C PHE A 106 -5.47 8.76 -19.26
N ILE A 107 -4.66 8.69 -18.19
CA ILE A 107 -3.36 9.39 -18.15
C ILE A 107 -2.42 8.87 -19.24
N LEU A 108 -2.38 7.56 -19.48
CA LEU A 108 -1.55 6.97 -20.54
C LEU A 108 -1.89 7.54 -21.92
N ILE A 109 -3.17 7.74 -22.23
CA ILE A 109 -3.63 8.24 -23.53
C ILE A 109 -3.37 9.75 -23.67
N PHE A 110 -3.69 10.54 -22.65
CA PHE A 110 -3.68 12.00 -22.76
C PHE A 110 -2.36 12.64 -22.35
N VAL A 111 -1.69 12.10 -21.33
CA VAL A 111 -0.44 12.67 -20.78
C VAL A 111 0.52 11.56 -20.34
N PRO A 112 1.05 10.76 -21.29
CA PRO A 112 1.82 9.54 -21.00
C PRO A 112 3.05 9.77 -20.13
N ALA A 113 3.65 10.96 -20.17
CA ALA A 113 4.81 11.33 -19.36
C ALA A 113 4.56 11.32 -17.84
N TYR A 114 3.30 11.30 -17.38
CA TYR A 114 2.97 11.21 -15.95
C TYR A 114 2.40 9.85 -15.55
N PHE A 115 2.30 8.91 -16.50
CA PHE A 115 1.62 7.63 -16.26
C PHE A 115 2.26 6.85 -15.11
N VAL A 116 3.57 6.65 -15.17
CA VAL A 116 4.32 5.86 -14.20
C VAL A 116 4.34 6.55 -12.83
N GLU A 117 4.62 7.85 -12.81
CA GLU A 117 4.60 8.67 -11.60
C GLU A 117 3.28 8.57 -10.84
N THR A 118 2.17 8.64 -11.59
CA THR A 118 0.83 8.62 -11.03
C THR A 118 0.44 7.25 -10.49
N ILE A 119 0.79 6.17 -11.20
CA ILE A 119 0.55 4.80 -10.71
C ILE A 119 1.28 4.56 -9.39
N PHE A 120 2.57 4.88 -9.33
CA PHE A 120 3.34 4.70 -8.11
C PHE A 120 2.79 5.53 -6.96
N PHE A 121 2.40 6.78 -7.24
CA PHE A 121 1.78 7.63 -6.23
C PHE A 121 0.49 7.02 -5.69
N PHE A 122 -0.41 6.52 -6.57
CA PHE A 122 -1.68 5.94 -6.12
C PHE A 122 -1.49 4.64 -5.32
N ILE A 123 -0.57 3.76 -5.73
CA ILE A 123 -0.28 2.54 -4.97
C ILE A 123 0.29 2.89 -3.59
N LEU A 124 1.22 3.85 -3.53
CA LEU A 124 1.81 4.32 -2.27
C LEU A 124 0.74 4.94 -1.37
N PHE A 125 -0.11 5.81 -1.92
CA PHE A 125 -1.21 6.45 -1.21
C PHE A 125 -2.20 5.42 -0.65
N GLN A 126 -2.60 4.44 -1.47
CA GLN A 126 -3.50 3.37 -1.06
C GLN A 126 -2.92 2.56 0.12
N TRP A 127 -1.64 2.19 0.03
CA TRP A 127 -0.97 1.50 1.11
C TRP A 127 -0.86 2.36 2.38
N LEU A 128 -0.54 3.64 2.26
CA LEU A 128 -0.49 4.56 3.40
C LEU A 128 -1.83 4.66 4.12
N CYS A 129 -2.94 4.78 3.38
CA CYS A 129 -4.28 4.80 3.98
C CYS A 129 -4.55 3.54 4.80
N MET A 130 -4.21 2.36 4.26
CA MET A 130 -4.34 1.08 4.96
C MET A 130 -3.50 1.04 6.24
N ILE A 131 -2.24 1.42 6.17
CA ILE A 131 -1.32 1.38 7.31
C ILE A 131 -1.72 2.38 8.41
N ILE A 132 -2.10 3.61 8.05
CA ILE A 132 -2.54 4.61 9.01
C ILE A 132 -3.76 4.11 9.78
N THR A 133 -4.72 3.48 9.09
CA THR A 133 -5.89 2.92 9.76
C THR A 133 -5.50 1.81 10.74
N GLU A 134 -4.62 0.88 10.34
CA GLU A 134 -4.19 -0.21 11.19
C GLU A 134 -3.44 0.29 12.45
N ILE A 135 -2.49 1.21 12.27
CA ILE A 135 -1.76 1.82 13.38
C ILE A 135 -2.72 2.55 14.33
N THR A 136 -3.68 3.29 13.80
CA THR A 136 -4.68 4.00 14.62
C THR A 136 -5.45 3.02 15.49
N TYR A 137 -5.81 1.84 14.97
CA TYR A 137 -6.50 0.81 15.74
C TYR A 137 -5.60 0.09 16.74
N LEU A 138 -4.34 -0.13 16.41
CA LEU A 138 -3.35 -0.69 17.33
C LEU A 138 -3.13 0.24 18.53
N ILE A 139 -3.05 1.55 18.31
CA ILE A 139 -2.79 2.54 19.37
C ILE A 139 -4.06 2.81 20.20
N LYS A 140 -5.21 3.06 19.57
CA LYS A 140 -6.43 3.50 20.27
C LYS A 140 -6.98 2.45 21.25
N ASN A 141 -6.64 1.17 21.05
CA ASN A 141 -7.08 0.05 21.88
C ASN A 141 -5.92 -0.64 22.66
N TYR A 142 -4.81 0.05 22.92
CA TYR A 142 -3.72 -0.48 23.74
C TYR A 142 -4.02 -0.53 25.27
N LYS A 143 -5.31 -0.40 25.66
CA LYS A 143 -5.81 -0.65 27.03
C LYS A 143 -6.63 -1.93 27.08
#